data_AF-A0A8S3SXA8-F1
#
_entry.id   AF-A0A8S3SXA8-F1
#
_cell.length_a   1.000
_cell.length_b   1.000
_cell.length_c   1.000
_cell.angle_alpha   90.00
_cell.angle_beta   90.00
_cell.angle_gamma   90.00
#
_symmetry.space_group_name_H-M   'P 1'
#
loop_
_entity.id
_entity.type
_entity.pdbx_description
1 polymer ?
#
loop_
_entity_poly.entity_id
_entity_poly.type
_entity_poly.pdbx_seq_one_letter_code
_entity_poly.pdbx_strand_id
1 'polypeptide(L)'
;MDLKHIKCKEHDWQSCAMFCLTCDISVCTTCISKIHNGHGLVEINEGYNIKMEKLKNEHKKAKEKIDELTKRKREMSHVDIASSRQYKDLIEKIEAQNAKIKNAADKYTEEIKRDVSKKLSDLQKEEFSKVDNVIDNLHTLSLNAGAVIHSHNFTQVLTEYETLSQAINLAETGLGTISFHFQQRYLRIS
;
A
#
# COMPACT_ATOMS: atom_id res chain seq x y z
N MET A 1 62.04 39.35 0.60
CA MET A 1 62.17 37.98 0.05
C MET A 1 62.70 38.18 -1.35
N ASP A 2 63.96 37.86 -1.62
CA ASP A 2 64.53 38.07 -2.96
C ASP A 2 63.93 37.05 -3.92
N LEU A 3 63.06 37.50 -4.84
CA LEU A 3 62.54 36.69 -5.95
C LEU A 3 63.69 36.36 -6.90
N LYS A 4 64.51 35.35 -6.57
CA LYS A 4 65.63 34.93 -7.42
C LYS A 4 65.12 34.37 -8.75
N HIS A 5 65.48 35.07 -9.82
CA HIS A 5 65.55 34.64 -11.23
C HIS A 5 64.41 33.75 -11.74
N ILE A 6 63.20 34.29 -11.80
CA ILE A 6 62.15 33.69 -12.65
C ILE A 6 62.63 33.79 -14.09
N LYS A 7 62.87 32.66 -14.75
CA LYS A 7 63.27 32.64 -16.17
C LYS A 7 62.07 32.87 -17.08
N CYS A 8 62.30 33.55 -18.20
CA CYS A 8 61.29 33.68 -19.23
C CYS A 8 61.07 32.33 -19.93
N LYS A 9 59.80 32.00 -20.20
CA LYS A 9 59.42 30.78 -20.92
C LYS A 9 59.84 30.81 -22.39
N GLU A 10 59.81 31.99 -23.00
CA GLU A 10 60.12 32.20 -24.43
C GLU A 10 61.58 32.59 -24.68
N HIS A 11 62.28 33.06 -23.64
CA HIS A 11 63.66 33.54 -23.71
C HIS A 11 64.45 32.99 -22.52
N ASP A 12 64.86 31.72 -22.61
CA ASP A 12 65.51 30.95 -21.55
C ASP A 12 66.87 31.52 -21.07
N TRP A 13 67.49 32.40 -21.86
CA TRP A 13 68.66 33.20 -21.48
C TRP A 13 68.32 34.45 -20.65
N GLN A 14 67.05 34.80 -20.46
CA GLN A 14 66.62 36.01 -19.73
C GLN A 14 65.79 35.70 -18.47
N SER A 15 66.00 36.51 -17.43
CA SER A 15 65.10 36.56 -16.28
C SER A 15 63.96 37.55 -16.53
N CYS A 16 62.77 37.20 -16.05
CA CYS A 16 61.63 38.10 -15.97
C CYS A 16 61.89 39.14 -14.88
N ALA A 17 61.69 40.40 -15.22
CA ALA A 17 61.87 41.54 -14.31
C ALA A 17 60.54 42.24 -13.99
N MET A 18 59.52 42.05 -14.82
CA MET A 18 58.22 42.71 -14.68
C MET A 18 57.09 41.69 -14.65
N PHE A 19 55.95 42.10 -14.11
CA PHE A 19 54.69 41.37 -14.17
C PHE A 19 53.70 42.13 -15.07
N CYS A 20 53.15 41.44 -16.06
CA CYS A 20 52.13 41.97 -16.96
C CYS A 20 50.76 41.77 -16.33
N LEU A 21 50.10 42.86 -15.93
CA LEU A 21 48.78 42.83 -15.29
C LEU A 21 47.68 42.35 -16.25
N THR A 22 47.81 42.66 -17.55
CA THR A 22 46.84 42.28 -18.57
C THR A 22 46.88 40.77 -18.86
N CYS A 23 48.09 40.22 -18.99
CA CYS A 23 48.28 38.80 -19.31
C CYS A 23 48.45 37.92 -18.07
N ASP A 24 48.56 38.53 -16.90
CA ASP A 24 48.66 37.87 -15.60
C ASP A 24 49.90 36.95 -15.45
N ILE A 25 51.01 37.34 -16.07
CA ILE A 25 52.27 36.57 -16.13
C ILE A 25 53.52 37.44 -15.92
N SER A 26 54.60 36.83 -15.44
CA SER A 26 55.93 37.45 -15.38
C SER A 26 56.60 37.47 -16.75
N VAL A 27 57.20 38.59 -17.14
CA VAL A 27 57.77 38.81 -18.48
C VAL A 27 59.20 39.39 -18.42
N CYS A 28 60.04 39.02 -19.38
CA CYS A 28 61.36 39.63 -19.58
C CYS A 28 61.29 40.87 -20.48
N THR A 29 62.39 41.61 -20.57
CA THR A 29 62.49 42.82 -21.39
C THR A 29 62.20 42.58 -22.88
N THR A 30 62.61 41.44 -23.43
CA THR A 30 62.31 41.10 -24.84
C THR A 30 60.81 40.88 -25.06
N CYS A 31 60.13 40.22 -24.13
CA CYS A 31 58.68 40.03 -24.17
C CYS A 31 57.92 41.36 -24.06
N ILE A 32 58.42 42.30 -23.25
CA ILE A 32 57.82 43.64 -23.11
C ILE A 32 57.85 44.36 -24.45
N SER A 33 58.99 44.41 -25.13
CA SER A 33 59.12 45.15 -26.38
C SER A 33 58.37 44.53 -27.56
N LYS A 34 58.27 43.20 -27.62
CA LYS A 34 57.70 42.48 -28.77
C LYS A 34 56.21 42.13 -28.62
N ILE A 35 55.79 41.70 -27.44
CA ILE A 35 54.51 41.01 -27.24
C ILE A 35 53.59 41.78 -26.28
N HIS A 36 54.16 42.34 -25.21
CA HIS A 36 53.40 43.04 -24.17
C HIS A 36 53.57 44.57 -24.23
N ASN A 37 53.88 45.09 -25.41
CA ASN A 37 54.02 46.52 -25.61
C ASN A 37 52.65 47.20 -25.39
N GLY A 38 52.63 48.23 -24.54
CA GLY A 38 51.39 48.92 -24.16
C GLY A 38 50.52 48.20 -23.12
N HIS A 39 50.93 47.03 -22.61
CA HIS A 39 50.23 46.41 -21.47
C HIS A 39 50.60 47.09 -20.15
N GLY A 40 49.72 46.98 -19.15
CA GLY A 40 50.03 47.41 -17.79
C GLY A 40 51.12 46.52 -17.19
N LEU A 41 52.27 47.11 -16.88
CA LEU A 41 53.43 46.42 -16.33
C LEU A 41 53.76 46.99 -14.95
N VAL A 42 53.96 46.11 -13.98
CA VAL A 42 54.43 46.44 -12.63
C VAL A 42 55.70 45.69 -12.33
N GLU A 43 56.43 46.12 -11.30
CA GLU A 43 57.59 45.37 -10.83
C GLU A 43 57.18 43.96 -10.40
N ILE A 44 58.07 42.98 -10.61
CA ILE A 44 57.76 41.58 -10.31
C ILE A 44 57.42 41.33 -8.83
N ASN A 45 58.03 42.09 -7.91
CA ASN A 45 57.70 42.06 -6.48
C ASN A 45 56.28 42.57 -6.19
N GLU A 46 55.85 43.62 -6.89
CA GLU A 46 54.49 44.15 -6.77
C GLU A 46 53.46 43.15 -7.32
N GLY A 47 53.73 42.56 -8.49
CA GLY A 47 52.92 41.49 -9.06
C GLY A 47 52.79 40.28 -8.13
N TYR A 48 53.89 39.88 -7.48
CA TYR A 48 53.89 38.83 -6.45
C TYR A 48 52.98 39.18 -5.27
N ASN A 49 53.08 40.41 -4.74
CA ASN A 49 52.24 40.85 -3.61
C ASN A 49 50.74 40.86 -3.99
N ILE A 50 50.40 41.35 -5.18
CA ILE A 50 49.02 41.32 -5.70
C ILE A 50 48.50 39.88 -5.75
N LYS A 51 49.32 38.94 -6.25
CA LYS A 51 48.96 37.52 -6.34
C LYS A 51 48.82 36.87 -4.98
N MET A 52 49.71 37.21 -4.05
CA MET A 52 49.67 36.69 -2.70
C MET A 52 48.40 37.14 -1.96
N GLU A 53 48.01 38.40 -2.09
CA GLU A 53 46.76 38.90 -1.49
C GLU A 53 45.51 38.26 -2.12
N LYS A 54 45.49 38.08 -3.45
CA LYS A 54 44.42 37.31 -4.11
C LYS A 54 44.34 35.88 -3.58
N LEU A 55 45.48 35.20 -3.44
CA LEU A 55 45.52 33.83 -2.92
C LEU A 55 45.02 33.75 -1.47
N LYS A 56 45.42 34.69 -0.59
CA LYS A 56 44.92 34.77 0.78
C LYS A 56 43.40 34.94 0.82
N ASN A 57 42.86 35.80 -0.02
CA ASN A 57 41.41 36.03 -0.11
C ASN A 57 40.66 34.81 -0.62
N GLU A 58 41.15 34.16 -1.68
CA GLU A 58 40.54 32.93 -2.20
C GLU A 58 40.62 31.78 -1.18
N HIS A 59 41.75 31.64 -0.47
CA HIS A 59 41.89 30.67 0.61
C HIS A 59 40.87 30.92 1.74
N LYS A 60 40.66 32.18 2.14
CA LYS A 60 39.65 32.55 3.15
C LYS A 60 38.25 32.15 2.69
N LYS A 61 37.86 32.51 1.46
CA LYS A 61 36.55 32.14 0.88
C LYS A 61 36.36 30.62 0.82
N ALA A 62 37.40 29.89 0.41
CA ALA A 62 37.35 28.43 0.34
C ALA A 62 37.10 27.82 1.74
N LYS A 63 37.78 28.33 2.77
CA LYS A 63 37.58 27.90 4.15
C LYS A 63 36.14 28.16 4.63
N GLU A 64 35.63 29.37 4.42
CA GLU A 64 34.23 29.72 4.75
C GLU A 64 33.23 28.80 4.03
N LYS A 65 33.49 28.47 2.76
CA LYS A 65 32.62 27.58 1.98
C LYS A 65 32.66 26.13 2.49
N ILE A 66 33.84 25.64 2.87
CA ILE A 66 34.00 24.31 3.48
C ILE A 66 33.20 24.23 4.78
N ASP A 67 33.27 25.26 5.63
CA ASP A 67 32.52 25.30 6.89
C ASP A 67 31.00 25.31 6.65
N GLU A 68 30.52 26.11 5.70
CA GLU A 68 29.10 26.15 5.28
C GLU A 68 28.61 24.77 4.79
N LEU A 69 29.36 24.15 3.88
CA LEU A 69 28.99 22.85 3.31
C LEU A 69 29.04 21.73 4.37
N THR A 70 30.00 21.80 5.30
CA THR A 70 30.10 20.84 6.41
C THR A 70 28.89 20.95 7.34
N LYS A 71 28.44 22.17 7.64
CA LYS A 71 27.23 22.41 8.43
C LYS A 71 25.99 21.84 7.72
N ARG A 72 25.80 22.15 6.43
CA ARG A 72 24.68 21.61 5.63
C ARG A 72 24.68 20.09 5.58
N LYS A 73 25.85 19.45 5.42
CA LYS A 73 25.96 17.99 5.42
C LYS A 73 25.45 17.37 6.73
N ARG A 74 25.76 17.98 7.88
CA ARG A 74 25.28 17.51 9.19
C ARG A 74 23.76 17.65 9.31
N GLU A 75 23.22 18.78 8.88
CA GLU A 75 21.77 19.03 8.88
C GLU A 75 21.02 18.01 8.02
N MET A 76 21.51 17.72 6.80
CA MET A 76 20.92 16.70 5.93
C MET A 76 20.94 15.31 6.57
N SER A 77 22.03 14.92 7.23
CA SER A 77 22.11 13.62 7.92
C SER A 77 21.06 13.47 9.03
N HIS A 78 20.68 14.54 9.71
CA HIS A 78 19.62 14.49 10.73
C HIS A 78 18.24 14.33 10.10
N VAL A 79 17.99 14.99 8.97
CA VAL A 79 16.74 14.87 8.21
C VAL A 79 16.54 13.45 7.69
N ASP A 80 17.58 12.81 7.16
CA ASP A 80 17.50 11.42 6.66
C ASP A 80 17.13 10.43 7.78
N ILE A 81 17.73 10.57 8.97
CA ILE A 81 17.44 9.69 10.11
C ILE A 81 16.01 9.90 10.62
N ALA A 82 15.59 11.16 10.78
CA ALA A 82 14.24 11.48 11.24
C ALA A 82 13.17 10.99 10.26
N SER A 83 13.39 11.20 8.95
CA SER A 83 12.49 10.75 7.90
C SER A 83 12.40 9.22 7.87
N SER A 84 13.55 8.52 7.94
CA SER A 84 13.60 7.05 7.99
C SER A 84 12.79 6.47 9.16
N ARG A 85 12.89 7.09 10.35
CA ARG A 85 12.09 6.68 11.51
C ARG A 85 10.59 6.91 11.29
N GLN A 86 10.20 8.07 10.76
CA GLN A 86 8.81 8.37 10.44
C GLN A 86 8.22 7.40 9.42
N TYR A 87 8.98 7.02 8.39
CA TYR A 87 8.57 6.02 7.42
C TYR A 87 8.37 4.64 8.07
N LYS A 88 9.28 4.21 8.95
CA LYS A 88 9.10 2.96 9.71
C LYS A 88 7.85 2.98 10.58
N ASP A 89 7.64 4.02 11.36
CA ASP A 89 6.44 4.16 12.20
C ASP A 89 5.15 4.14 11.36
N LEU A 90 5.18 4.73 10.15
CA LEU A 90 4.03 4.73 9.25
C LEU A 90 3.75 3.33 8.69
N ILE A 91 4.80 2.60 8.29
CA ILE A 91 4.68 1.21 7.83
C ILE A 91 4.07 0.33 8.93
N GLU A 92 4.58 0.42 10.17
CA GLU A 92 4.05 -0.35 11.30
C GLU A 92 2.57 -0.04 11.58
N LYS A 93 2.16 1.23 11.46
CA LYS A 93 0.75 1.63 11.58
C LYS A 93 -0.13 1.04 10.48
N ILE A 94 0.35 1.05 9.24
CA ILE A 94 -0.36 0.46 8.10
C ILE A 94 -0.53 -1.04 8.30
N GLU A 95 0.52 -1.75 8.72
CA GLU A 95 0.48 -3.18 9.00
C GLU A 95 -0.50 -3.51 10.14
N ALA A 96 -0.47 -2.73 11.23
CA ALA A 96 -1.41 -2.89 12.33
C ALA A 96 -2.87 -2.65 11.91
N GLN A 97 -3.13 -1.66 11.05
CA GLN A 97 -4.46 -1.41 10.50
C GLN A 97 -4.92 -2.54 9.57
N ASN A 98 -4.04 -3.03 8.70
CA ASN A 98 -4.33 -4.17 7.82
C ASN A 98 -4.69 -5.43 8.61
N ALA A 99 -3.97 -5.71 9.70
CA ALA A 99 -4.28 -6.81 10.60
C ALA A 99 -5.68 -6.67 11.23
N LYS A 100 -6.06 -5.46 11.67
CA LYS A 100 -7.39 -5.18 12.22
C LYS A 100 -8.50 -5.39 11.18
N ILE A 101 -8.31 -4.90 9.96
CA ILE A 101 -9.27 -5.04 8.86
C ILE A 101 -9.46 -6.52 8.53
N LYS A 102 -8.36 -7.27 8.38
CA LYS A 102 -8.41 -8.71 8.10
C LYS A 102 -9.17 -9.48 9.18
N ASN A 103 -8.84 -9.25 10.45
CA ASN A 103 -9.52 -9.90 11.56
C ASN A 103 -11.02 -9.56 11.62
N ALA A 104 -11.39 -8.31 11.33
CA ALA A 104 -12.80 -7.91 11.27
C ALA A 104 -13.54 -8.61 10.11
N ALA A 105 -12.92 -8.68 8.93
CA ALA A 105 -13.49 -9.37 7.77
C ALA A 105 -13.66 -10.88 8.02
N ASP A 106 -12.68 -11.53 8.62
CA ASP A 106 -12.75 -12.94 8.99
C ASP A 106 -13.89 -13.18 10.00
N LYS A 107 -14.02 -12.32 11.01
CA LYS A 107 -15.10 -12.39 11.99
C LYS A 107 -16.48 -12.26 11.35
N TYR A 108 -16.70 -11.26 10.50
CA TYR A 108 -17.97 -11.09 9.79
C TYR A 108 -18.29 -12.26 8.87
N THR A 109 -17.27 -12.82 8.21
CA THR A 109 -17.43 -13.99 7.35
C THR A 109 -17.93 -15.20 8.15
N GLU A 110 -17.35 -15.46 9.32
CA GLU A 110 -17.78 -16.56 10.19
C GLU A 110 -19.15 -16.31 10.82
N GLU A 111 -19.50 -15.06 11.13
CA GLU A 111 -20.86 -14.70 11.58
C GLU A 111 -21.91 -14.98 10.49
N ILE A 112 -21.66 -14.54 9.24
CA ILE A 112 -22.56 -14.80 8.12
C ILE A 112 -22.71 -16.31 7.87
N LYS A 113 -21.61 -17.08 7.86
CA LYS A 113 -21.67 -18.54 7.72
C LYS A 113 -22.53 -19.20 8.80
N ARG A 114 -22.38 -18.75 10.05
CA ARG A 114 -23.16 -19.27 11.18
C ARG A 114 -24.64 -18.94 11.02
N ASP A 115 -24.96 -17.71 10.64
CA ASP A 115 -26.35 -17.27 10.45
C ASP A 115 -27.04 -17.98 9.29
N VAL A 116 -26.34 -18.16 8.16
CA VAL A 116 -26.84 -18.94 7.02
C VAL A 116 -27.07 -20.38 7.41
N SER A 117 -26.10 -21.02 8.07
CA SER A 117 -26.22 -22.41 8.55
C SER A 117 -27.40 -22.58 9.51
N LYS A 118 -27.58 -21.63 10.43
CA LYS A 118 -28.69 -21.65 11.38
C LYS A 118 -30.03 -21.49 10.67
N LYS A 119 -30.17 -20.50 9.77
CA LYS A 119 -31.40 -20.31 8.99
C LYS A 119 -31.75 -21.53 8.14
N LEU A 120 -30.76 -22.19 7.53
CA LEU A 120 -30.99 -23.43 6.79
C LEU A 120 -31.49 -24.54 7.70
N SER A 121 -30.89 -24.72 8.88
CA SER A 121 -31.34 -25.73 9.85
C SER A 121 -32.75 -25.46 10.37
N ASP A 122 -33.07 -24.20 10.68
CA ASP A 122 -34.39 -23.81 11.17
C ASP A 122 -35.46 -24.00 10.08
N LEU A 123 -35.16 -23.67 8.82
CA LEU A 123 -36.04 -23.95 7.69
C LEU A 123 -36.28 -25.45 7.49
N GLN A 124 -35.22 -26.26 7.54
CA GLN A 124 -35.36 -27.71 7.39
C GLN A 124 -36.28 -28.28 8.48
N LYS A 125 -36.11 -27.86 9.74
CA LYS A 125 -36.98 -28.29 10.85
C LYS A 125 -38.43 -27.86 10.63
N GLU A 126 -38.65 -26.62 10.17
CA GLU A 126 -39.99 -26.10 9.90
C GLU A 126 -40.71 -26.92 8.82
N GLU A 127 -40.03 -27.23 7.72
CA GLU A 127 -40.63 -27.99 6.63
C GLU A 127 -40.80 -29.48 6.98
N PHE A 128 -39.85 -30.10 7.70
CA PHE A 128 -40.01 -31.48 8.18
C PHE A 128 -41.20 -31.62 9.13
N SER A 129 -41.39 -30.67 10.05
CA SER A 129 -42.56 -30.69 10.94
C SER A 129 -43.89 -30.64 10.17
N LYS A 130 -43.97 -29.93 9.04
CA LYS A 130 -45.16 -29.94 8.19
C LYS A 130 -45.39 -31.30 7.54
N VAL A 131 -44.33 -31.98 7.11
CA VAL A 131 -44.40 -33.34 6.56
C VAL A 131 -44.81 -34.34 7.64
N ASP A 132 -44.22 -34.26 8.84
CA ASP A 132 -44.56 -35.10 9.98
C ASP A 132 -46.06 -34.98 10.33
N ASN A 133 -46.61 -33.76 10.35
CA ASN A 133 -48.04 -33.54 10.57
C ASN A 133 -48.93 -34.21 9.51
N VAL A 134 -48.50 -34.21 8.23
CA VAL A 134 -49.22 -34.91 7.15
C VAL A 134 -49.17 -36.42 7.36
N ILE A 135 -48.00 -36.95 7.74
CA ILE A 135 -47.81 -38.38 8.04
C ILE A 135 -48.68 -38.80 9.22
N ASP A 136 -48.68 -38.05 10.32
CA ASP A 136 -49.46 -38.36 11.53
C ASP A 136 -50.97 -38.36 11.26
N ASN A 137 -51.44 -37.38 10.48
CA ASN A 137 -52.84 -37.32 10.05
C ASN A 137 -53.22 -38.53 9.19
N LEU A 138 -52.42 -38.88 8.18
CA LEU A 138 -52.67 -40.05 7.33
C LEU A 138 -52.61 -41.36 8.13
N HIS A 139 -51.66 -41.48 9.06
CA HIS A 139 -51.53 -42.65 9.90
C HIS A 139 -52.77 -42.84 10.79
N THR A 140 -53.28 -41.75 11.39
CA THR A 140 -54.50 -41.78 12.21
C THR A 140 -55.72 -42.21 11.38
N LEU A 141 -55.90 -41.64 10.19
CA LEU A 141 -57.02 -42.01 9.30
C LEU A 141 -56.88 -43.45 8.79
N SER A 142 -55.67 -43.90 8.50
CA SER A 142 -55.39 -45.28 8.10
C SER A 142 -55.75 -46.29 9.19
N LEU A 143 -55.43 -45.99 10.46
CA LEU A 143 -55.83 -46.83 11.60
C LEU A 143 -57.35 -46.91 11.74
N ASN A 144 -58.05 -45.78 11.60
CA ASN A 144 -59.51 -45.73 11.65
C ASN A 144 -60.14 -46.57 10.53
N ALA A 145 -59.67 -46.40 9.29
CA ALA A 145 -60.12 -47.20 8.16
C ALA A 145 -59.87 -48.69 8.41
N GLY A 146 -58.69 -49.06 8.91
CA GLY A 146 -58.33 -50.44 9.27
C GLY A 146 -59.29 -51.09 10.27
N ALA A 147 -59.80 -50.33 11.25
CA ALA A 147 -60.77 -50.81 12.22
C ALA A 147 -62.16 -51.10 11.60
N VAL A 148 -62.51 -50.42 10.50
CA VAL A 148 -63.84 -50.49 9.87
C VAL A 148 -63.87 -51.46 8.68
N ILE A 149 -62.73 -51.90 8.14
CA ILE A 149 -62.65 -52.82 6.97
C ILE A 149 -63.47 -54.11 7.15
N HIS A 150 -63.63 -54.60 8.39
CA HIS A 150 -64.40 -55.81 8.70
C HIS A 150 -65.83 -55.52 9.21
N SER A 151 -66.26 -54.25 9.18
CA SER A 151 -67.60 -53.83 9.60
C SER A 151 -68.63 -54.30 8.59
N HIS A 152 -69.78 -54.75 9.08
CA HIS A 152 -70.95 -55.07 8.24
C HIS A 152 -71.82 -53.81 8.01
N ASN A 153 -71.44 -52.66 8.57
CA ASN A 153 -72.11 -51.38 8.35
C ASN A 153 -71.54 -50.69 7.10
N PHE A 154 -72.20 -50.91 5.96
CA PHE A 154 -71.78 -50.35 4.67
C PHE A 154 -71.67 -48.82 4.68
N THR A 155 -72.56 -48.12 5.37
CA THR A 155 -72.50 -46.64 5.49
C THR A 155 -71.23 -46.17 6.19
N GLN A 156 -70.80 -46.89 7.22
CA GLN A 156 -69.57 -46.61 7.94
C GLN A 156 -68.34 -46.85 7.05
N VAL A 157 -68.31 -47.96 6.31
CA VAL A 157 -67.24 -48.28 5.35
C VAL A 157 -67.12 -47.22 4.27
N LEU A 158 -68.25 -46.78 3.70
CA LEU A 158 -68.28 -45.76 2.65
C LEU A 158 -67.75 -44.40 3.17
N THR A 159 -68.15 -43.99 4.37
CA THR A 159 -67.73 -42.72 4.97
C THR A 159 -66.22 -42.68 5.23
N GLU A 160 -65.65 -43.77 5.77
CA GLU A 160 -64.21 -43.85 6.01
C GLU A 160 -63.41 -43.94 4.71
N TYR A 161 -63.92 -44.63 3.69
CA TYR A 161 -63.31 -44.67 2.36
C TYR A 161 -63.22 -43.27 1.73
N GLU A 162 -64.32 -42.51 1.73
CA GLU A 162 -64.33 -41.14 1.19
C GLU A 162 -63.37 -40.22 1.96
N THR A 163 -63.37 -40.31 3.28
CA THR A 163 -62.50 -39.52 4.16
C THR A 163 -61.02 -39.82 3.91
N LEU A 164 -60.64 -41.10 3.86
CA LEU A 164 -59.25 -41.52 3.61
C LEU A 164 -58.81 -41.16 2.19
N SER A 165 -59.66 -41.41 1.18
CA SER A 165 -59.35 -41.07 -0.22
C SER A 165 -59.14 -39.57 -0.41
N GLN A 166 -59.98 -38.74 0.20
CA GLN A 166 -59.81 -37.29 0.17
C GLN A 166 -58.51 -36.85 0.86
N ALA A 167 -58.20 -37.43 2.02
CA ALA A 167 -56.97 -37.12 2.75
C ALA A 167 -55.69 -37.50 1.98
N ILE A 168 -55.69 -38.64 1.28
CA ILE A 168 -54.56 -39.06 0.42
C ILE A 168 -54.34 -38.05 -0.71
N ASN A 169 -55.39 -37.64 -1.42
CA ASN A 169 -55.29 -36.65 -2.50
C ASN A 169 -54.79 -35.28 -1.98
N LEU A 170 -55.24 -34.86 -0.79
CA LEU A 170 -54.77 -33.63 -0.14
C LEU A 170 -53.31 -33.74 0.32
N ALA A 171 -52.86 -34.91 0.77
CA ALA A 171 -51.47 -35.11 1.15
C ALA A 171 -50.53 -35.03 -0.05
N GLU A 172 -50.89 -35.63 -1.19
CA GLU A 172 -50.09 -35.57 -2.42
C GLU A 172 -49.92 -34.14 -2.93
N THR A 173 -51.02 -33.37 -2.95
CA THR A 173 -51.01 -31.95 -3.36
C THR A 173 -50.30 -31.06 -2.33
N GLY A 174 -50.49 -31.33 -1.04
CA GLY A 174 -49.84 -30.63 0.06
C GLY A 174 -48.33 -30.81 0.07
N LEU A 175 -47.82 -32.03 -0.15
CA LEU A 175 -46.39 -32.32 -0.24
C LEU A 175 -45.74 -31.60 -1.44
N GLY A 176 -46.43 -31.54 -2.59
CA GLY A 176 -45.97 -30.75 -3.74
C GLY A 176 -45.83 -29.26 -3.40
N THR A 177 -46.78 -28.72 -2.63
CA THR A 177 -46.78 -27.32 -2.20
C THR A 177 -45.67 -27.03 -1.19
N ILE A 178 -45.47 -27.90 -0.20
CA ILE A 178 -44.38 -27.81 0.79
C ILE A 178 -43.01 -27.83 0.08
N SER A 179 -42.81 -28.77 -0.85
CA SER A 179 -41.57 -28.88 -1.64
C SER A 179 -41.28 -27.62 -2.44
N PHE A 180 -42.29 -27.07 -3.12
CA PHE A 180 -42.16 -25.83 -3.88
C PHE A 180 -41.78 -24.63 -3.01
N HIS A 181 -42.45 -24.46 -1.85
CA HIS A 181 -42.13 -23.37 -0.93
C HIS A 181 -40.74 -23.52 -0.30
N PHE A 182 -40.32 -24.73 0.02
CA PHE A 182 -38.96 -24.99 0.51
C PHE A 182 -37.92 -24.57 -0.53
N GLN A 183 -38.07 -24.97 -1.79
CA GLN A 183 -37.15 -24.57 -2.87
C GLN A 183 -37.09 -23.05 -3.04
N GLN A 184 -38.23 -22.35 -3.04
CA GLN A 184 -38.26 -20.89 -3.14
C GLN A 184 -37.57 -20.20 -1.96
N ARG A 185 -37.73 -20.72 -0.74
CA ARG A 185 -37.10 -20.16 0.46
C ARG A 185 -35.60 -20.45 0.51
N TYR A 186 -35.19 -21.64 0.06
CA TYR A 186 -33.79 -22.03 -0.04
C TYR A 186 -33.02 -21.11 -1.00
N LEU A 187 -33.58 -20.83 -2.17
CA LEU A 187 -32.99 -19.92 -3.17
C LEU A 187 -32.82 -18.48 -2.69
N ARG A 188 -33.54 -18.05 -1.65
CA ARG A 188 -33.39 -16.71 -1.04
C ARG A 188 -32.26 -16.64 -0.02
N ILE A 189 -31.70 -17.78 0.37
CA ILE A 189 -30.65 -17.90 1.39
C ILE A 189 -29.29 -18.26 0.75
N SER A 190 -29.31 -18.95 -0.40
CA SER A 190 -28.15 -19.20 -1.26
C SER A 190 -27.74 -17.95 -2.04
#